data_AF-A0A8J1UGX8-F1
#
_entry.id   AF-A0A8J1UGX8-F1
#
_cell.length_a   1.000
_cell.length_b   1.000
_cell.length_c   1.000
_cell.angle_alpha   90.00
_cell.angle_beta   90.00
_cell.angle_gamma   90.00
#
_symmetry.space_group_name_H-M   'P 1'
#
loop_
_entity.id
_entity.type
_entity.pdbx_description
1 polymer ?
#
loop_
_entity_poly.entity_id
_entity_poly.type
_entity_poly.pdbx_seq_one_letter_code
_entity_poly.pdbx_strand_id
1 'polypeptide(L)'
;MMDDHTCNMNNESMNSEVLLVEPFYGGSHKQLMDLLNSEIEKTELYTMSPKKWHWRARTSALYFSRKIKQSESFKVLFASSVLNLAELIALRPDLERLRKVLYFHENQLEYPVQKQLDRDFQYGYNQILSCLVADVICFNSEYNMKSFLSNIVHHMNIMPDYRPKSLVEEIKPKCRVLYYPILYPTDIQREIEISQGQGMCTEQAEETPDPVSDTHCDNIRDTHCV
;
A
#
# COMPACT_ATOMS: atom_id res chain seq x y z
N MET A 1 15.91 -3.06 57.68
CA MET A 1 16.55 -2.10 56.76
C MET A 1 16.94 -2.84 55.51
N MET A 2 16.12 -2.66 54.48
CA MET A 2 16.40 -2.68 53.03
C MET A 2 15.05 -2.89 52.37
N ASP A 3 14.23 -1.83 52.38
CA ASP A 3 13.04 -1.75 51.54
C ASP A 3 13.53 -1.37 50.14
N ASP A 4 13.46 -2.31 49.22
CA ASP A 4 13.84 -2.10 47.83
C ASP A 4 12.66 -1.47 47.08
N HIS A 5 12.89 -0.26 46.59
CA HIS A 5 11.99 0.53 45.79
C HIS A 5 11.73 -0.18 44.44
N THR A 6 10.68 -0.97 44.35
CA THR A 6 10.09 -1.29 43.04
C THR A 6 9.08 -0.21 42.69
N CYS A 7 9.59 0.79 41.96
CA CYS A 7 8.79 1.75 41.22
C CYS A 7 7.83 0.97 40.30
N ASN A 8 6.54 1.02 40.62
CA ASN A 8 5.47 0.61 39.72
C ASN A 8 5.55 1.50 38.48
N MET A 9 6.26 1.04 37.44
CA MET A 9 6.13 1.64 36.12
C MET A 9 4.72 1.31 35.62
N ASN A 10 3.88 2.34 35.68
CA ASN A 10 2.57 2.39 35.07
C ASN A 10 2.66 1.80 33.66
N ASN A 11 2.04 0.64 33.47
CA ASN A 11 1.78 0.06 32.17
C ASN A 11 0.60 0.85 31.58
N GLU A 12 0.87 2.08 31.14
CA GLU A 12 -0.05 2.79 30.25
C GLU A 12 -0.14 1.95 28.97
N SER A 13 -1.18 1.11 28.91
CA SER A 13 -1.62 0.49 27.68
C SER A 13 -1.90 1.60 26.68
N MET A 14 -0.92 1.96 25.87
CA MET A 14 -1.10 2.80 24.69
C MET A 14 -2.28 2.23 23.92
N ASN A 15 -3.39 2.97 23.92
CA ASN A 15 -4.67 2.43 23.49
C ASN A 15 -4.74 2.48 21.96
N SER A 16 -4.23 1.45 21.30
CA SER A 16 -4.16 1.36 19.84
C SER A 16 -5.55 1.46 19.21
N GLU A 17 -5.74 2.36 18.26
CA GLU A 17 -7.01 2.57 17.56
C GLU A 17 -7.04 1.92 16.17
N VAL A 18 -5.85 1.69 15.58
CA VAL A 18 -5.70 1.17 14.22
C VAL A 18 -4.93 -0.15 14.25
N LEU A 19 -5.57 -1.22 13.82
CA LEU A 19 -4.97 -2.54 13.69
C LEU A 19 -4.44 -2.73 12.26
N LEU A 20 -3.12 -2.90 12.12
CA LEU A 20 -2.47 -3.18 10.84
C LEU A 20 -2.11 -4.67 10.75
N VAL A 21 -2.53 -5.36 9.70
CA VAL A 21 -2.31 -6.81 9.52
C VAL A 21 -1.67 -7.12 8.17
N GLU A 22 -0.46 -7.69 8.19
CA GLU A 22 0.29 -8.04 6.98
C GLU A 22 0.81 -9.49 7.00
N PRO A 23 0.15 -10.45 6.33
CA PRO A 23 0.62 -11.82 6.18
C PRO A 23 1.94 -11.97 5.42
N PHE A 24 2.34 -11.02 4.58
CA PHE A 24 3.50 -11.08 3.72
C PHE A 24 4.39 -9.84 3.91
N TYR A 25 5.00 -9.72 5.07
CA TYR A 25 5.73 -8.52 5.45
C TYR A 25 7.16 -8.48 4.86
N GLY A 26 7.25 -8.11 3.58
CA GLY A 26 8.49 -7.94 2.84
C GLY A 26 8.30 -7.09 1.58
N GLY A 27 9.41 -6.66 0.96
CA GLY A 27 9.35 -5.82 -0.24
C GLY A 27 8.46 -4.59 -0.07
N SER A 28 7.59 -4.34 -1.03
CA SER A 28 6.62 -3.23 -1.04
C SER A 28 5.56 -3.31 0.06
N HIS A 29 5.19 -4.52 0.50
CA HIS A 29 4.23 -4.69 1.61
C HIS A 29 4.80 -4.16 2.92
N LYS A 30 6.07 -4.52 3.21
CA LYS A 30 6.77 -4.03 4.41
C LYS A 30 6.89 -2.51 4.38
N GLN A 31 7.32 -1.94 3.25
CA GLN A 31 7.45 -0.50 3.10
C GLN A 31 6.13 0.25 3.34
N LEU A 32 5.02 -0.23 2.78
CA LEU A 32 3.71 0.36 3.03
C LEU A 32 3.31 0.27 4.50
N MET A 33 3.44 -0.91 5.11
CA MET A 33 3.05 -1.12 6.51
C MET A 33 3.93 -0.30 7.46
N ASP A 34 5.21 -0.15 7.17
CA ASP A 34 6.12 0.69 7.94
C ASP A 34 5.73 2.16 7.86
N LEU A 35 5.42 2.66 6.66
CA LEU A 35 4.94 4.02 6.46
C LEU A 35 3.62 4.26 7.21
N LEU A 36 2.63 3.37 7.06
CA LEU A 36 1.37 3.52 7.77
C LEU A 36 1.58 3.48 9.29
N ASN A 37 2.48 2.64 9.78
CA ASN A 37 2.80 2.56 11.20
C ASN A 37 3.61 3.75 11.73
N SER A 38 4.33 4.50 10.87
CA SER A 38 5.04 5.72 11.27
C SER A 38 4.16 6.97 11.18
N GLU A 39 3.31 7.06 10.17
CA GLU A 39 2.50 8.26 9.88
C GLU A 39 1.15 8.26 10.60
N ILE A 40 0.64 7.10 11.03
CA ILE A 40 -0.63 6.98 11.73
C ILE A 40 -0.35 6.74 13.22
N GLU A 41 -0.90 7.59 14.07
CA GLU A 41 -0.80 7.42 15.52
C GLU A 41 -1.63 6.21 16.01
N LYS A 42 -1.20 5.62 17.14
CA LYS A 42 -1.93 4.54 17.84
C LYS A 42 -2.17 3.31 16.96
N THR A 43 -1.19 2.93 16.15
CA THR A 43 -1.22 1.69 15.37
C THR A 43 -0.72 0.50 16.18
N GLU A 44 -1.28 -0.67 15.90
CA GLU A 44 -0.73 -1.95 16.33
C GLU A 44 -0.54 -2.87 15.13
N LEU A 45 0.72 -3.23 14.87
CA LEU A 45 1.13 -3.96 13.67
C LEU A 45 1.35 -5.45 13.94
N TYR A 46 0.64 -6.30 13.20
CA TYR A 46 0.76 -7.75 13.22
C TYR A 46 1.23 -8.28 11.87
N THR A 47 2.33 -9.02 11.88
CA THR A 47 2.98 -9.46 10.63
C THR A 47 3.35 -10.94 10.63
N MET A 48 3.55 -11.48 9.43
CA MET A 48 4.22 -12.76 9.21
C MET A 48 5.36 -12.59 8.20
N SER A 49 6.36 -13.48 8.25
CA SER A 49 7.52 -13.38 7.35
C SER A 49 7.15 -13.53 5.87
N PRO A 50 7.87 -12.85 4.95
CA PRO A 50 7.56 -12.80 3.51
C PRO A 50 8.07 -14.03 2.77
N LYS A 51 7.85 -15.21 3.36
CA LYS A 51 8.26 -16.50 2.80
C LYS A 51 7.00 -17.29 2.51
N LYS A 52 7.02 -18.02 1.39
CA LYS A 52 5.95 -18.96 1.01
C LYS A 52 4.58 -18.27 0.95
N TRP A 53 4.43 -17.25 0.11
CA TRP A 53 3.22 -16.41 0.00
C TRP A 53 1.93 -17.23 -0.12
N HIS A 54 1.96 -18.33 -0.87
CA HIS A 54 0.87 -19.28 -1.02
C HIS A 54 0.30 -19.78 0.32
N TRP A 55 1.15 -19.94 1.34
CA TRP A 55 0.74 -20.33 2.70
C TRP A 55 0.22 -19.13 3.49
N ARG A 56 0.81 -17.94 3.28
CA ARG A 56 0.30 -16.70 3.87
C ARG A 56 -1.13 -16.40 3.43
N ALA A 57 -1.44 -16.62 2.16
CA ALA A 57 -2.78 -16.43 1.62
C ALA A 57 -3.83 -17.44 2.14
N ARG A 58 -3.39 -18.61 2.64
CA ARG A 58 -4.29 -19.69 3.11
C ARG A 58 -4.45 -19.76 4.62
N THR A 59 -3.41 -19.49 5.38
CA THR A 59 -3.39 -19.85 6.82
C THR A 59 -3.21 -18.65 7.74
N SER A 60 -3.05 -17.45 7.20
CA SER A 60 -2.77 -16.26 8.01
C SER A 60 -3.96 -15.85 8.87
N ALA A 61 -5.19 -15.96 8.37
CA ALA A 61 -6.39 -15.66 9.14
C ALA A 61 -6.46 -16.47 10.45
N LEU A 62 -6.25 -17.79 10.36
CA LEU A 62 -6.17 -18.65 11.54
C LEU A 62 -5.04 -18.24 12.49
N TYR A 63 -3.85 -17.96 11.97
CA TYR A 63 -2.72 -17.52 12.79
C TYR A 63 -3.04 -16.20 13.53
N PHE A 64 -3.53 -15.20 12.82
CA PHE A 64 -3.83 -13.89 13.37
C PHE A 64 -5.03 -13.90 14.32
N SER A 65 -6.02 -14.76 14.10
CA SER A 65 -7.15 -14.93 15.05
C SER A 65 -6.67 -15.22 16.48
N ARG A 66 -5.55 -15.95 16.61
CA ARG A 66 -4.94 -16.32 17.89
C ARG A 66 -3.89 -15.33 18.38
N LYS A 67 -3.31 -14.53 17.48
CA LYS A 67 -2.18 -13.66 17.77
C LYS A 67 -2.60 -12.23 18.10
N ILE A 68 -3.61 -11.71 17.41
CA ILE A 68 -4.16 -10.38 17.64
C ILE A 68 -4.78 -10.34 19.03
N LYS A 69 -4.30 -9.45 19.90
CA LYS A 69 -4.89 -9.25 21.23
C LYS A 69 -6.29 -8.65 21.08
N GLN A 70 -7.20 -9.06 21.96
CA GLN A 70 -8.51 -8.40 22.04
C GLN A 70 -8.31 -6.99 22.61
N SER A 71 -8.95 -6.00 21.99
CA SER A 71 -8.95 -4.64 22.48
C SER A 71 -10.23 -3.93 22.06
N GLU A 72 -10.88 -3.24 23.00
CA GLU A 72 -12.08 -2.48 22.70
C GLU A 72 -11.77 -1.13 22.02
N SER A 73 -10.53 -0.69 22.02
CA SER A 73 -10.12 0.59 21.42
C SER A 73 -9.91 0.56 19.93
N PHE A 74 -9.74 -0.62 19.33
CA PHE A 74 -9.66 -0.71 17.88
C PHE A 74 -10.93 -0.14 17.25
N LYS A 75 -10.73 0.67 16.21
CA LYS A 75 -11.79 1.27 15.39
C LYS A 75 -11.61 0.92 13.92
N VAL A 76 -10.37 0.73 13.49
CA VAL A 76 -10.00 0.45 12.10
C VAL A 76 -9.15 -0.80 12.03
N LEU A 77 -9.44 -1.67 11.06
CA LEU A 77 -8.58 -2.77 10.65
C LEU A 77 -8.11 -2.49 9.23
N PHE A 78 -6.81 -2.33 9.05
CA PHE A 78 -6.16 -2.26 7.75
C PHE A 78 -5.44 -3.57 7.48
N ALA A 79 -5.66 -4.17 6.31
CA ALA A 79 -4.98 -5.39 5.89
C ALA A 79 -4.62 -5.36 4.40
N SER A 80 -3.59 -6.10 4.02
CA SER A 80 -3.34 -6.37 2.60
C SER A 80 -4.26 -7.47 2.06
N SER A 81 -4.48 -7.48 0.75
CA SER A 81 -5.30 -8.48 0.05
C SER A 81 -4.71 -9.90 0.05
N VAL A 82 -3.54 -10.10 0.67
CA VAL A 82 -2.99 -11.44 0.96
C VAL A 82 -3.79 -12.10 2.09
N LEU A 83 -4.32 -11.32 3.03
CA LEU A 83 -5.12 -11.85 4.14
C LEU A 83 -6.49 -12.29 3.62
N ASN A 84 -6.91 -13.51 3.93
CA ASN A 84 -8.33 -13.86 3.83
C ASN A 84 -9.08 -13.15 4.97
N LEU A 85 -9.57 -11.94 4.69
CA LEU A 85 -10.20 -11.09 5.68
C LEU A 85 -11.53 -11.70 6.15
N ALA A 86 -12.27 -12.37 5.27
CA ALA A 86 -13.54 -13.00 5.62
C ALA A 86 -13.35 -14.08 6.68
N GLU A 87 -12.31 -14.92 6.54
CA GLU A 87 -11.97 -15.92 7.55
C GLU A 87 -11.55 -15.29 8.89
N LEU A 88 -10.77 -14.21 8.85
CA LEU A 88 -10.34 -13.55 10.09
C LEU A 88 -11.54 -13.01 10.85
N ILE A 89 -12.45 -12.30 10.18
CA ILE A 89 -13.65 -11.74 10.79
C ILE A 89 -14.57 -12.85 11.32
N ALA A 90 -14.74 -13.94 10.57
CA ALA A 90 -15.54 -15.08 11.03
C ALA A 90 -14.98 -15.74 12.31
N LEU A 91 -13.65 -15.78 12.44
CA LEU A 91 -12.96 -16.30 13.64
C LEU A 91 -12.86 -15.29 14.78
N ARG A 92 -13.08 -14.00 14.50
CA ARG A 92 -12.98 -12.89 15.46
C ARG A 92 -14.16 -11.93 15.32
N PRO A 93 -15.34 -12.31 15.83
CA PRO A 93 -16.53 -11.45 15.79
C PRO A 93 -16.34 -10.08 16.45
N ASP A 94 -15.43 -9.97 17.42
CA ASP A 94 -15.06 -8.70 18.04
C ASP A 94 -14.40 -7.71 17.06
N LEU A 95 -13.81 -8.19 15.96
CA LEU A 95 -13.24 -7.36 14.90
C LEU A 95 -14.27 -6.96 13.83
N GLU A 96 -15.47 -7.56 13.81
CA GLU A 96 -16.51 -7.30 12.81
C GLU A 96 -16.93 -5.81 12.80
N ARG A 97 -17.04 -5.21 13.99
CA ARG A 97 -17.44 -3.81 14.18
C ARG A 97 -16.44 -2.78 13.65
N LEU A 98 -15.20 -3.19 13.38
CA LEU A 98 -14.15 -2.28 12.92
C LEU A 98 -14.43 -1.80 11.50
N ARG A 99 -14.00 -0.59 11.15
CA ARG A 99 -13.94 -0.19 9.73
C ARG A 99 -12.82 -0.95 9.05
N LYS A 100 -13.14 -1.76 8.03
CA LYS A 100 -12.23 -2.71 7.38
C LYS A 100 -11.66 -2.18 6.06
N VAL A 101 -10.41 -1.74 6.06
CA VAL A 101 -9.71 -1.27 4.87
C VAL A 101 -8.83 -2.39 4.32
N LEU A 102 -9.09 -2.78 3.06
CA LEU A 102 -8.33 -3.81 2.36
C LEU A 102 -7.48 -3.18 1.25
N TYR A 103 -6.16 -3.40 1.26
CA TYR A 103 -5.24 -2.83 0.28
C TYR A 103 -4.69 -3.88 -0.68
N PHE A 104 -4.83 -3.64 -1.98
CA PHE A 104 -4.35 -4.51 -3.06
C PHE A 104 -2.99 -4.03 -3.58
N HIS A 105 -1.94 -4.79 -3.24
CA HIS A 105 -0.64 -4.72 -3.91
C HIS A 105 -0.67 -5.43 -5.27
N GLU A 106 -1.31 -6.59 -5.33
CA GLU A 106 -1.47 -7.37 -6.55
C GLU A 106 -2.85 -8.04 -6.64
N ASN A 107 -3.25 -8.36 -7.87
CA ASN A 107 -4.49 -9.01 -8.23
C ASN A 107 -4.23 -10.46 -8.64
N GLN A 108 -4.81 -11.41 -7.91
CA GLN A 108 -4.65 -12.85 -8.15
C GLN A 108 -5.56 -13.37 -9.28
N LEU A 109 -6.51 -12.56 -9.77
CA LEU A 109 -7.37 -12.88 -10.92
C LEU A 109 -6.67 -12.67 -12.26
N GLU A 110 -5.58 -11.91 -12.29
CA GLU A 110 -4.82 -11.58 -13.50
C GLU A 110 -3.42 -12.21 -13.53
N TYR A 111 -3.01 -12.85 -12.44
CA TYR A 111 -1.63 -13.33 -12.31
C TYR A 111 -1.33 -14.39 -13.38
N PRO A 112 -0.25 -14.22 -14.18
CA PRO A 112 0.05 -15.14 -15.27
C PRO A 112 0.51 -16.48 -14.69
N VAL A 113 -0.31 -17.51 -14.84
CA VAL A 113 0.06 -18.89 -14.53
C VAL A 113 0.31 -19.66 -15.82
N GLN A 114 1.50 -20.25 -15.95
CA GLN A 114 1.86 -21.09 -17.10
C GLN A 114 0.97 -22.34 -17.20
N LYS A 115 0.45 -22.80 -16.07
CA LYS A 115 -0.54 -23.87 -15.95
C LYS A 115 -1.45 -23.54 -14.77
N GLN A 116 -2.74 -23.30 -15.02
CA GLN A 116 -3.72 -23.16 -13.95
C GLN A 116 -3.82 -24.48 -13.18
N LEU A 117 -3.60 -24.42 -11.87
CA LEU A 117 -3.87 -25.52 -10.96
C LEU A 117 -5.08 -25.15 -10.10
N ASP A 118 -5.86 -26.14 -9.64
CA ASP A 118 -7.05 -25.90 -8.82
C ASP A 118 -6.76 -25.02 -7.58
N ARG A 119 -5.54 -25.13 -7.06
CA ARG A 119 -5.08 -24.36 -5.91
C ARG A 119 -4.95 -22.85 -6.18
N ASP A 120 -4.85 -22.46 -7.45
CA ASP A 120 -4.70 -21.07 -7.90
C ASP A 120 -6.06 -20.36 -7.90
N PHE A 121 -7.16 -21.10 -8.15
CA PHE A 121 -8.52 -20.60 -8.00
C PHE A 121 -8.77 -20.02 -6.60
N GLN A 122 -8.24 -20.69 -5.58
CA GLN A 122 -8.44 -20.32 -4.19
C GLN A 122 -7.91 -18.90 -3.87
N TYR A 123 -6.83 -18.43 -4.52
CA TYR A 123 -6.27 -17.12 -4.21
C TYR A 123 -7.16 -15.98 -4.70
N GLY A 124 -7.62 -16.06 -5.94
CA GLY A 124 -8.62 -15.14 -6.48
C GLY A 124 -9.93 -15.18 -5.69
N TYR A 125 -10.37 -16.38 -5.32
CA TYR A 125 -11.57 -16.58 -4.50
C TYR A 125 -11.44 -15.92 -3.13
N ASN A 126 -10.31 -16.09 -2.43
CA ASN A 126 -10.04 -15.46 -1.15
C ASN A 126 -10.03 -13.92 -1.24
N GLN A 127 -9.48 -13.35 -2.31
CA GLN A 127 -9.53 -11.90 -2.55
C GLN A 127 -10.96 -11.41 -2.76
N ILE A 128 -11.78 -12.14 -3.53
CA ILE A 128 -13.20 -11.81 -3.73
C ILE A 128 -13.97 -11.83 -2.41
N LEU A 129 -13.81 -12.90 -1.60
CA LEU A 129 -14.45 -12.99 -0.28
C LEU A 129 -14.02 -11.85 0.64
N SER A 130 -12.73 -11.52 0.63
CA SER A 130 -12.18 -10.42 1.42
C SER A 130 -12.76 -9.07 0.99
N CYS A 131 -12.96 -8.85 -0.31
CA CYS A 131 -13.64 -7.67 -0.83
C CYS A 131 -15.10 -7.57 -0.37
N LEU A 132 -15.82 -8.69 -0.23
CA LEU A 132 -17.22 -8.68 0.22
C LEU A 132 -17.36 -8.19 1.67
N VAL A 133 -16.47 -8.61 2.56
CA VAL A 133 -16.46 -8.19 3.97
C VAL A 133 -15.77 -6.84 4.21
N ALA A 134 -14.91 -6.41 3.28
CA ALA A 134 -14.25 -5.12 3.36
C ALA A 134 -15.25 -3.97 3.21
N ASP A 135 -14.89 -2.87 3.85
CA ASP A 135 -15.63 -1.63 3.96
C ASP A 135 -15.13 -0.58 2.95
N VAL A 136 -13.81 -0.56 2.75
CA VAL A 136 -13.09 0.19 1.71
C VAL A 136 -12.07 -0.75 1.08
N ILE A 137 -11.96 -0.72 -0.24
CA ILE A 137 -10.98 -1.50 -0.98
C ILE A 137 -10.08 -0.53 -1.74
N CYS A 138 -8.81 -0.46 -1.36
CA CYS A 138 -7.82 0.40 -1.98
C CYS A 138 -6.98 -0.42 -2.97
N PHE A 139 -6.89 0.04 -4.21
CA PHE A 139 -6.00 -0.53 -5.22
C PHE A 139 -4.81 0.39 -5.47
N ASN A 140 -3.62 -0.19 -5.59
CA ASN A 140 -2.40 0.56 -5.89
C ASN A 140 -2.38 1.23 -7.28
N SER A 141 -3.36 0.95 -8.15
CA SER A 141 -3.52 1.58 -9.45
C SER A 141 -4.93 1.40 -10.01
N GLU A 142 -5.31 2.29 -10.93
CA GLU A 142 -6.54 2.19 -11.72
C GLU A 142 -6.58 0.90 -12.56
N TYR A 143 -5.43 0.48 -13.10
CA TYR A 143 -5.31 -0.77 -13.85
C TYR A 143 -5.67 -1.97 -12.97
N ASN A 144 -5.03 -2.09 -11.81
CA ASN A 144 -5.25 -3.19 -10.86
C ASN A 144 -6.73 -3.27 -10.44
N MET A 145 -7.37 -2.13 -10.16
CA MET A 145 -8.81 -2.07 -9.85
C MET A 145 -9.67 -2.56 -11.02
N LYS A 146 -9.46 -2.01 -12.22
CA LYS A 146 -10.27 -2.35 -13.40
C LYS A 146 -10.10 -3.81 -13.79
N SER A 147 -8.86 -4.31 -13.81
CA SER A 147 -8.56 -5.69 -14.18
C SER A 147 -9.07 -6.68 -13.14
N PHE A 148 -9.06 -6.33 -11.85
CA PHE A 148 -9.70 -7.15 -10.81
C PHE A 148 -11.20 -7.25 -11.08
N LEU A 149 -11.91 -6.11 -11.16
CA LEU A 149 -13.36 -6.07 -11.34
C LEU A 149 -13.82 -6.77 -12.62
N SER A 150 -13.12 -6.59 -13.74
CA SER A 150 -13.48 -7.24 -15.01
C SER A 150 -13.29 -8.76 -15.00
N ASN A 151 -12.33 -9.26 -14.21
CA ASN A 151 -12.01 -10.69 -14.16
C ASN A 151 -12.80 -11.47 -13.10
N ILE A 152 -13.55 -10.82 -12.20
CA ILE A 152 -14.38 -11.51 -11.19
C ILE A 152 -15.32 -12.53 -11.86
N VAL A 153 -16.06 -12.11 -12.89
CA VAL A 153 -17.02 -12.99 -13.57
C VAL A 153 -16.32 -14.17 -14.24
N HIS A 154 -15.18 -13.93 -14.89
CA HIS A 154 -14.40 -14.99 -15.51
C HIS A 154 -13.88 -15.99 -14.47
N HIS A 155 -13.34 -15.51 -13.36
CA HIS A 155 -12.86 -16.35 -12.27
C HIS A 155 -13.97 -17.23 -11.69
N MET A 156 -15.15 -16.67 -11.44
CA MET A 156 -16.28 -17.43 -10.90
C MET A 156 -16.87 -18.43 -11.91
N ASN A 157 -16.64 -18.26 -13.21
CA ASN A 157 -17.03 -19.23 -14.22
C ASN A 157 -16.21 -20.54 -14.19
N ILE A 158 -15.10 -20.57 -13.45
CA ILE A 158 -14.36 -21.81 -13.16
C ILE A 158 -15.20 -22.75 -12.29
N MET A 159 -16.10 -22.22 -11.44
CA MET A 159 -17.01 -23.04 -10.65
C MET A 159 -17.96 -23.83 -11.58
N PRO A 160 -18.16 -25.13 -11.36
CA PRO A 160 -19.01 -25.95 -12.23
C PRO A 160 -20.47 -25.50 -12.19
N ASP A 161 -20.99 -25.16 -11.01
CA ASP A 161 -22.37 -24.77 -10.74
C ASP A 161 -22.45 -23.69 -9.63
N TYR A 162 -23.68 -23.28 -9.26
CA TYR A 162 -24.00 -22.32 -8.19
C TYR A 162 -23.18 -21.02 -8.18
N ARG A 163 -22.96 -20.44 -9.36
CA ARG A 163 -22.17 -19.22 -9.52
C ARG A 163 -22.91 -18.00 -8.94
N PRO A 164 -22.34 -17.29 -7.95
CA PRO A 164 -22.92 -16.06 -7.44
C PRO A 164 -22.92 -14.99 -8.53
N LYS A 165 -24.01 -14.23 -8.60
CA LYS A 165 -24.20 -13.11 -9.53
C LYS A 165 -23.98 -11.80 -8.79
N SER A 166 -23.82 -10.72 -9.54
CA SER A 166 -23.80 -9.36 -9.01
C SER A 166 -22.62 -8.98 -8.09
N LEU A 167 -21.59 -9.83 -8.01
CA LEU A 167 -20.41 -9.58 -7.16
C LEU A 167 -19.68 -8.28 -7.54
N VAL A 168 -19.63 -7.94 -8.83
CA VAL A 168 -18.96 -6.70 -9.31
C VAL A 168 -19.72 -5.48 -8.80
N GLU A 169 -21.04 -5.53 -8.84
CA GLU A 169 -21.96 -4.48 -8.40
C GLU A 169 -21.90 -4.28 -6.90
N GLU A 170 -21.68 -5.34 -6.11
CA GLU A 170 -21.46 -5.27 -4.67
C GLU A 170 -20.07 -4.71 -4.31
N ILE A 171 -19.02 -5.11 -5.05
CA ILE A 171 -17.64 -4.77 -4.72
C ILE A 171 -17.26 -3.37 -5.23
N LYS A 172 -17.65 -3.01 -6.46
CA LYS A 172 -17.24 -1.77 -7.13
C LYS A 172 -17.48 -0.48 -6.31
N PRO A 173 -18.62 -0.29 -5.61
CA PRO A 173 -18.86 0.93 -4.82
C PRO A 173 -17.84 1.14 -3.69
N LYS A 174 -17.21 0.07 -3.21
CA LYS A 174 -16.21 0.09 -2.14
C LYS A 174 -14.79 0.38 -2.65
N CYS A 175 -14.55 0.28 -3.95
CA CYS A 175 -13.23 0.43 -4.55
C CYS A 175 -12.77 1.89 -4.63
N ARG A 176 -11.51 2.13 -4.32
CA ARG A 176 -10.79 3.40 -4.46
C ARG A 176 -9.40 3.12 -5.01
N VAL A 177 -8.84 4.05 -5.76
CA VAL A 177 -7.43 4.01 -6.14
C VAL A 177 -6.63 4.83 -5.13
N LEU A 178 -5.67 4.17 -4.50
CA LEU A 178 -4.67 4.78 -3.64
C LEU A 178 -3.30 4.29 -4.12
N TYR A 179 -2.65 5.12 -4.92
CA TYR A 179 -1.35 4.80 -5.50
C TYR A 179 -0.34 4.47 -4.42
N TYR A 180 0.59 3.57 -4.77
CA TYR A 180 1.63 3.16 -3.85
C TYR A 180 2.49 4.36 -3.43
N PRO A 181 2.65 4.62 -2.13
CA PRO A 181 3.41 5.77 -1.66
C PRO A 181 4.90 5.53 -1.89
N ILE A 182 5.54 6.44 -2.62
CA ILE A 182 6.98 6.44 -2.84
C ILE A 182 7.58 7.50 -1.93
N LEU A 183 8.46 7.07 -1.02
CA LEU A 183 9.33 7.98 -0.31
C LEU A 183 10.50 8.33 -1.24
N TYR A 184 10.58 9.59 -1.64
CA TYR A 184 11.70 10.06 -2.44
C TYR A 184 12.95 10.17 -1.55
N PRO A 185 14.10 9.66 -2.01
CA PRO A 185 15.39 10.03 -1.45
C PRO A 185 15.52 11.56 -1.34
N THR A 186 16.17 12.05 -0.29
CA THR A 186 16.22 13.49 0.05
C THR A 186 16.84 14.35 -1.06
N ASP A 187 17.74 13.78 -1.84
CA ASP A 187 18.35 14.36 -3.04
C ASP A 187 17.32 14.59 -4.16
N ILE A 188 16.50 13.58 -4.47
CA ILE A 188 15.41 13.72 -5.46
C ILE A 188 14.33 14.68 -4.96
N GLN A 189 14.05 14.65 -3.66
CA GLN A 189 13.03 15.52 -3.07
C GLN A 189 13.40 17.01 -3.21
N ARG A 190 14.68 17.36 -3.01
CA ARG A 190 15.19 18.71 -3.27
C ARG A 190 15.09 19.11 -4.75
N GLU A 191 15.39 18.21 -5.67
CA GLU A 191 15.26 18.49 -7.11
C GLU A 191 13.81 18.73 -7.53
N ILE A 192 12.86 17.96 -6.98
CA ILE A 192 11.43 18.15 -7.20
C ILE A 192 10.99 19.52 -6.64
N GLU A 193 11.38 19.86 -5.41
CA GLU A 193 11.08 21.15 -4.79
C GLU A 193 11.65 22.34 -5.58
N ILE A 194 12.89 22.23 -6.08
CA ILE A 194 13.54 23.24 -6.93
C ILE A 194 12.78 23.40 -8.26
N SER A 195 12.37 22.30 -8.89
CA SER A 195 11.62 22.32 -10.15
C SER A 195 10.20 22.92 -10.00
N GLN A 196 9.58 22.80 -8.83
CA GLN A 196 8.27 23.37 -8.52
C GLN A 196 8.35 24.83 -8.06
N GLY A 197 9.50 25.29 -7.56
CA GLY A 197 9.74 26.67 -7.12
C GLY A 197 10.12 27.65 -8.24
N GLN A 198 10.46 27.19 -9.45
CA GLN A 198 10.89 28.05 -10.56
C GLN A 198 9.76 28.73 -11.36
N GLY A 199 8.50 28.62 -10.92
CA GLY A 199 7.34 29.26 -11.56
C GLY A 199 7.11 30.74 -11.20
N MET A 200 7.97 31.37 -10.41
CA MET A 200 7.73 32.73 -9.91
C MET A 200 9.03 33.56 -9.84
N CYS A 201 9.64 33.85 -11.00
CA CYS A 201 10.60 34.93 -11.12
C CYS A 201 10.00 36.03 -12.01
N THR A 202 9.68 37.15 -11.35
CA THR A 202 9.19 38.40 -11.93
C THR A 202 10.23 38.98 -12.90
N GLU A 203 9.78 39.32 -14.11
CA GLU A 203 10.53 40.18 -15.03
C GLU A 203 10.74 41.55 -14.37
N GLN A 204 11.98 41.89 -14.07
CA GLN A 204 12.40 43.28 -13.94
C GLN A 204 13.33 43.59 -15.12
N ALA A 205 12.86 44.48 -15.97
CA ALA A 205 13.64 45.11 -17.02
C ALA A 205 14.64 46.07 -16.37
N GLU A 206 15.93 45.91 -16.69
CA GLU A 206 16.94 46.93 -16.42
C GLU A 206 17.56 47.41 -17.73
N GLU A 207 17.65 48.74 -17.78
CA GLU A 207 17.97 49.60 -18.91
C GLU A 207 19.43 49.47 -19.37
N THR A 208 19.63 49.59 -20.68
CA THR A 208 20.92 49.75 -21.35
C THR A 208 21.58 51.09 -21.03
N PRO A 209 22.93 51.13 -20.97
CA PRO A 209 23.66 52.28 -21.48
C PRO A 209 24.59 51.94 -22.65
N ASP A 210 24.69 52.92 -23.55
CA ASP A 210 25.32 52.97 -24.86
C ASP A 210 26.87 52.91 -24.90
N PRO A 211 27.49 52.75 -26.10
CA PRO A 211 28.80 52.13 -26.30
C PRO A 211 29.96 53.14 -26.37
N VAL A 212 31.19 52.65 -26.13
CA VAL A 212 32.42 53.34 -26.53
C VAL A 212 33.38 52.37 -27.20
N SER A 213 33.88 52.82 -28.35
CA SER A 213 34.85 52.23 -29.26
C SER A 213 36.24 52.08 -28.65
N ASP A 214 37.00 51.07 -29.07
CA ASP A 214 38.07 51.21 -30.08
C ASP A 214 39.08 50.07 -30.04
N THR A 215 39.45 49.60 -31.24
CA THR A 215 40.76 49.08 -31.70
C THR A 215 41.49 48.02 -30.83
N HIS A 216 42.01 46.91 -31.34
CA HIS A 216 43.00 46.82 -32.42
C HIS A 216 43.39 45.34 -32.69
N CYS A 217 43.85 45.07 -33.92
CA CYS A 217 44.76 44.01 -34.38
C CYS A 217 44.33 42.52 -34.40
N ASP A 218 43.96 42.08 -35.61
CA ASP A 218 44.81 41.34 -36.55
C ASP A 218 45.35 39.93 -36.26
N ASN A 219 45.20 39.13 -37.33
CA ASN A 219 46.03 38.02 -37.84
C ASN A 219 45.73 36.61 -37.30
N ILE A 220 45.09 35.73 -38.10
CA ILE A 220 45.56 35.00 -39.30
C ILE A 220 46.24 33.66 -38.93
N ARG A 221 45.89 32.62 -39.72
CA ARG A 221 46.49 31.28 -39.95
C ARG A 221 45.91 30.13 -39.10
N ASP A 222 45.17 29.22 -39.76
CA ASP A 222 45.68 27.97 -40.39
C ASP A 222 46.07 26.96 -39.29
N THR A 223 45.68 25.69 -39.25
CA THR A 223 45.56 24.68 -40.31
C THR A 223 45.01 23.37 -39.71
N HIS A 224 44.56 22.51 -40.61
CA HIS A 224 44.17 21.09 -40.56
C HIS A 224 44.80 20.08 -39.57
N CYS A 225 44.11 18.91 -39.57
CA CYS A 225 44.51 17.53 -39.20
C CYS A 225 44.17 17.17 -37.74
N VAL A 226 43.40 16.12 -37.43
CA VAL A 226 43.12 14.80 -38.07
C VAL A 226 41.68 14.40 -37.79
#